data_AF-A0A7K4GYP6-F1
#
_entry.id   AF-A0A7K4GYP6-F1
#
_cell.length_a   1.000
_cell.length_b   1.000
_cell.length_c   1.000
_cell.angle_alpha   90.00
_cell.angle_beta   90.00
_cell.angle_gamma   90.00
#
_symmetry.space_group_name_H-M   'P 1'
#
loop_
_entity.id
_entity.type
_entity.pdbx_description
1 polymer ?
#
loop_
_entity_poly.entity_id
_entity_poly.type
_entity_poly.pdbx_seq_one_letter_code
_entity_poly.pdbx_strand_id
1 'polypeptide(L)'
;MGLDKWLKPEDESKKTKKKNESPNQTIKSKIKDTQKPLEKPSIQLTRYILICPNAKCKYQKRIMKKELTDDDITCPRCNKKMKTKVG
;
A
#
# COMPACT_ATOMS: atom_id res chain seq x y z
N MET A 1 -1.06 -1.34 -38.38
CA MET A 1 -1.10 -1.65 -36.93
C MET A 1 0.24 -1.21 -36.34
N GLY A 2 0.41 0.08 -36.04
CA GLY A 2 1.65 0.67 -35.52
C GLY A 2 1.45 1.09 -34.07
N LEU A 3 2.33 0.64 -33.16
CA LEU A 3 2.35 0.99 -31.74
C LEU A 3 3.05 2.34 -31.53
N ASP A 4 2.61 3.35 -32.29
CA ASP A 4 3.02 4.74 -32.13
C ASP A 4 2.15 5.39 -31.07
N LYS A 5 2.64 5.42 -29.82
CA LYS A 5 2.21 6.35 -28.76
C LYS A 5 3.19 6.33 -27.58
N TRP A 6 4.47 6.58 -27.85
CA TRP A 6 5.33 7.23 -26.86
C TRP A 6 4.94 8.72 -26.84
N LEU A 7 3.95 9.09 -26.01
CA LEU A 7 3.67 10.49 -25.70
C LEU A 7 4.11 10.82 -24.28
N LYS A 8 5.28 11.47 -24.20
CA LYS A 8 5.49 12.69 -23.42
C LYS A 8 5.77 13.80 -24.45
N PRO A 9 5.66 15.11 -24.18
CA PRO A 9 5.68 15.83 -22.88
C PRO A 9 4.59 16.93 -22.79
N GLU A 10 4.39 17.63 -21.67
CA GLU A 10 4.79 19.04 -21.35
C GLU A 10 3.60 19.59 -20.51
N ASP A 11 3.62 20.58 -19.63
CA ASP A 11 4.56 21.41 -18.86
C ASP A 11 3.63 22.16 -17.85
N GLU A 12 4.17 22.95 -16.93
CA GLU A 12 3.46 23.84 -15.97
C GLU A 12 2.63 23.18 -14.85
N SER A 13 2.67 23.59 -13.57
CA SER A 13 3.02 24.89 -13.04
C SER A 13 3.25 24.80 -11.52
N LYS A 14 4.21 25.58 -11.04
CA LYS A 14 4.50 25.84 -9.61
C LYS A 14 3.24 26.28 -8.85
N LYS A 15 3.00 25.75 -7.64
CA LYS A 15 2.68 26.55 -6.42
C LYS A 15 2.51 25.68 -5.17
N THR A 16 3.45 25.88 -4.26
CA THR A 16 3.28 25.91 -2.80
C THR A 16 1.85 26.23 -2.32
N LYS A 17 1.33 25.49 -1.34
CA LYS A 17 1.09 26.00 0.03
C LYS A 17 0.43 24.96 0.94
N LYS A 18 0.88 25.00 2.19
CA LYS A 18 0.34 24.40 3.41
C LYS A 18 -1.17 24.58 3.57
N LYS A 19 -1.74 23.70 4.40
CA LYS A 19 -2.63 23.96 5.55
C LYS A 19 -3.99 23.28 5.43
N ASN A 20 -4.34 22.60 6.53
CA ASN A 20 -5.65 22.25 7.07
C ASN A 20 -6.83 22.95 6.40
N GLU A 21 -7.93 22.22 6.22
CA GLU A 21 -9.26 22.51 6.79
C GLU A 21 -10.34 21.79 5.96
N SER A 22 -11.23 21.08 6.66
CA SER A 22 -12.41 20.42 6.12
C SER A 22 -13.37 21.44 5.48
N PRO A 23 -14.11 21.08 4.41
CA PRO A 23 -15.37 21.73 4.12
C PRO A 23 -16.54 20.77 4.37
N ASN A 24 -17.25 21.09 5.44
CA ASN A 24 -18.61 20.67 5.72
C ASN A 24 -19.53 21.11 4.55
N GLN A 25 -20.17 20.18 3.85
CA GLN A 25 -21.34 20.50 3.01
C GLN A 25 -22.61 19.89 3.62
N THR A 26 -23.47 20.82 3.98
CA THR A 26 -24.81 20.68 4.51
C THR A 26 -25.74 20.04 3.48
N ILE A 27 -26.41 18.94 3.83
CA ILE A 27 -27.80 18.70 3.42
C ILE A 27 -28.57 18.20 4.65
N LYS A 28 -29.44 19.06 5.17
CA LYS A 28 -30.48 18.70 6.13
C LYS A 28 -31.52 17.84 5.40
N SER A 29 -31.52 16.54 5.67
CA SER A 29 -32.73 15.72 5.57
C SER A 29 -32.88 14.93 6.86
N LYS A 30 -33.94 15.22 7.60
CA LYS A 30 -34.34 14.51 8.81
C LYS A 30 -34.58 13.05 8.44
N ILE A 31 -33.67 12.16 8.83
CA ILE A 31 -33.96 10.74 8.99
C ILE A 31 -33.44 10.38 10.38
N LYS A 32 -34.38 10.22 11.32
CA LYS A 32 -34.12 9.48 12.57
C LYS A 32 -33.86 8.05 12.14
N ASP A 33 -32.60 7.70 11.97
CA ASP A 33 -32.20 6.30 12.05
C ASP A 33 -30.93 6.23 12.91
N THR A 34 -31.03 5.43 13.95
CA THR A 34 -29.98 5.15 14.93
C THR A 34 -28.82 4.45 14.22
N GLN A 35 -27.97 5.20 13.54
CA GLN A 35 -26.70 4.69 13.06
C GLN A 35 -25.75 4.57 14.25
N LYS A 36 -25.70 3.37 14.85
CA LYS A 36 -24.46 2.93 15.51
C LYS A 36 -23.33 3.20 14.51
N PRO A 37 -22.23 3.88 14.91
CA PRO A 37 -21.08 3.99 14.03
C PRO A 37 -20.62 2.57 13.75
N LEU A 38 -20.80 2.12 12.51
CA LEU A 38 -20.20 0.90 12.00
C LEU A 38 -18.69 1.13 12.11
N GLU A 39 -18.10 0.60 13.18
CA GLU A 39 -16.66 0.60 13.40
C GLU A 39 -16.03 -0.09 12.19
N LYS A 40 -15.58 0.71 11.22
CA LYS A 40 -14.87 0.18 10.06
C LYS A 40 -13.66 -0.55 10.63
N PRO A 41 -13.49 -1.86 10.39
CA PRO A 41 -12.32 -2.56 10.89
C PRO A 41 -11.12 -1.88 10.24
N SER A 42 -10.34 -1.15 11.04
CA SER A 42 -9.08 -0.58 10.59
C SER A 42 -8.18 -1.77 10.28
N ILE A 43 -8.07 -2.16 9.00
CA ILE A 43 -7.22 -3.25 8.56
C ILE A 43 -5.78 -2.79 8.78
N GLN A 44 -5.21 -3.15 9.92
CA GLN A 44 -3.81 -2.88 10.22
C GLN A 44 -2.97 -3.85 9.39
N LEU A 45 -2.27 -3.33 8.39
CA LEU A 45 -1.30 -4.07 7.61
C LEU A 45 0.06 -3.96 8.28
N THR A 46 0.70 -5.10 8.50
CA THR A 46 2.02 -5.17 9.10
C THR A 46 3.08 -5.13 8.01
N ARG A 47 4.16 -4.39 8.26
CA ARG A 47 5.30 -4.33 7.35
C ARG A 47 6.27 -5.46 7.68
N TYR A 48 6.50 -6.32 6.70
CA TYR A 48 7.46 -7.41 6.78
C TYR A 48 8.65 -7.17 5.85
N ILE A 49 9.84 -7.41 6.37
CA ILE A 49 11.09 -7.43 5.62
C ILE A 49 11.56 -8.88 5.53
N LEU A 50 11.57 -9.42 4.31
CA LEU A 50 12.02 -10.79 4.04
C LEU A 50 13.42 -10.76 3.42
N ILE A 51 14.36 -11.48 4.02
CA ILE A 51 15.77 -11.54 3.59
C ILE A 51 16.13 -12.99 3.31
N CYS A 52 16.67 -13.26 2.12
CA CYS A 52 17.14 -14.59 1.75
C CYS A 52 18.40 -14.93 2.57
N PRO A 53 18.47 -16.10 3.24
CA PRO A 53 19.65 -16.51 4.00
C PRO A 53 20.84 -16.89 3.11
N ASN A 54 20.62 -17.08 1.81
CA ASN A 54 21.66 -17.49 0.89
C ASN A 54 22.52 -16.28 0.47
N ALA A 55 23.79 -16.29 0.89
CA ALA A 55 24.77 -15.24 0.59
C ALA A 55 25.02 -15.03 -0.92
N LYS A 56 24.78 -16.05 -1.75
CA LYS A 56 24.86 -15.91 -3.22
C LYS A 56 23.62 -15.24 -3.82
N CYS A 57 22.45 -15.46 -3.22
CA CYS A 57 21.18 -14.94 -3.73
C CYS A 57 20.98 -13.46 -3.38
N LYS A 58 21.30 -13.08 -2.14
CA LYS A 58 21.18 -11.72 -1.57
C LYS A 58 19.81 -11.06 -1.80
N TYR A 59 18.78 -11.86 -2.10
CA TYR A 59 17.45 -11.34 -2.39
C TYR A 59 16.78 -10.85 -1.12
N GLN A 60 16.18 -9.66 -1.18
CA GLN A 60 15.39 -9.08 -0.11
C GLN A 60 14.11 -8.51 -0.72
N LYS A 61 12.98 -8.70 -0.05
CA LYS A 61 11.71 -8.07 -0.40
C LYS A 61 11.06 -7.46 0.83
N ARG A 62 10.23 -6.44 0.61
CA ARG A 62 9.37 -5.86 1.65
C ARG A 62 7.93 -6.06 1.23
N ILE A 63 7.12 -6.59 2.14
CA ILE A 63 5.71 -6.88 1.90
C ILE A 63 4.89 -6.23 3.01
N MET A 64 3.76 -5.63 2.65
CA MET A 64 2.74 -5.22 3.62
C MET A 64 1.56 -6.18 3.49
N LYS A 65 1.35 -7.01 4.50
CA LYS A 65 0.24 -7.97 4.57
C LYS A 65 -0.24 -8.05 6.01
N LYS A 66 -1.43 -8.61 6.21
CA LYS A 66 -1.94 -8.92 7.55
C LYS A 66 -1.15 -10.08 8.16
N GLU A 67 -0.96 -11.14 7.38
CA GLU A 67 -0.24 -12.36 7.74
C GLU A 67 0.58 -12.83 6.54
N LEU A 68 1.74 -13.45 6.78
CA LEU A 68 2.58 -14.03 5.73
C LEU A 68 2.17 -15.48 5.47
N THR A 69 2.12 -15.88 4.19
CA THR A 69 1.91 -17.28 3.79
C THR A 69 3.23 -17.98 3.44
N ASP A 70 3.18 -19.31 3.30
CA ASP A 70 4.33 -20.15 2.92
C ASP A 70 4.97 -19.74 1.58
N ASP A 71 4.16 -19.28 0.63
CA ASP A 71 4.64 -18.71 -0.64
C ASP A 71 5.41 -17.41 -0.44
N ASP A 72 4.97 -16.56 0.50
CA ASP A 72 5.65 -15.30 0.78
C ASP A 72 7.02 -15.50 1.42
N ILE A 73 7.15 -16.52 2.28
CA ILE A 73 8.44 -16.85 2.92
C ILE A 73 9.38 -17.61 1.99
N THR A 74 8.95 -18.01 0.79
CA THR A 74 9.83 -18.69 -0.17
C THR A 74 10.56 -17.69 -1.06
N CYS A 75 11.88 -17.87 -1.20
CA CYS A 75 12.69 -17.00 -2.03
C CYS A 75 12.45 -17.32 -3.52
N PRO A 76 12.00 -16.36 -4.36
CA PRO A 76 11.67 -16.61 -5.76
C PRO A 76 12.89 -16.90 -6.64
N ARG A 77 14.11 -16.64 -6.15
CA ARG A 77 15.34 -16.86 -6.92
C ARG A 77 15.97 -18.23 -6.66
N CYS A 78 15.86 -18.74 -5.44
CA CYS A 78 16.56 -19.94 -5.03
C CYS A 78 15.69 -20.94 -4.26
N ASN A 79 14.39 -20.69 -4.15
CA ASN A 79 13.38 -21.54 -3.49
C ASN A 79 13.73 -21.94 -2.05
N LYS A 80 14.56 -21.14 -1.36
CA LYS A 80 14.89 -21.32 0.06
C LYS A 80 13.96 -20.48 0.92
N LYS A 81 13.66 -20.96 2.12
CA LYS A 81 12.91 -20.20 3.13
C LYS A 81 13.68 -18.93 3.53
N MET A 82 13.02 -17.78 3.44
CA MET A 82 13.51 -16.46 3.77
C MET A 82 13.33 -16.18 5.28
N LYS A 83 14.19 -15.33 5.83
CA LYS A 83 14.06 -14.81 7.19
C LYS A 83 13.14 -13.60 7.20
N THR A 84 12.15 -13.59 8.07
CA THR A 84 11.20 -12.48 8.24
C THR A 84 11.62 -11.59 9.41
N LYS A 85 11.54 -10.27 9.23
CA LYS A 85 11.63 -9.28 10.30
C LYS A 85 10.41 -8.39 10.22
N VAL A 86 9.67 -8.31 11.33
CA VAL A 86 8.58 -7.34 11.50
C VAL A 86 9.19 -6.01 11.87
N GLY A 87 8.67 -4.92 11.32
CA GLY A 87 9.09 -3.55 11.67
C GLY A 87 7.99 -2.55 11.48
#